data_AF-A0A2P5BK57-F1
#
_entry.id   AF-A0A2P5BK57-F1
#
_cell.length_a   1.000
_cell.length_b   1.000
_cell.length_c   1.000
_cell.angle_alpha   90.00
_cell.angle_beta   90.00
_cell.angle_gamma   90.00
#
_symmetry.space_group_name_H-M   'P 1'
#
loop_
_entity.id
_entity.type
_entity.pdbx_description
1 polymer ?
#
loop_
_entity_poly.entity_id
_entity_poly.type
_entity_poly.pdbx_seq_one_letter_code
_entity_poly.pdbx_strand_id
1 'polypeptide(L)'
;MSNVFSGSALLDVYAKCGSMKDALQTFQEMPKRNPISWNALMLMHKMGMTVQSGFVPDSVSFLSVLTACSHCGLVEEELKYFDSMTGLYKLVPKREHYASMIDVLCRSGRFDEAEKLMAQMPFQPDEIIWSSILNACRNHKNQELATKAANQLFSMVESLLLITPAGIPIVVMKNLRACTDCHTAIKFISKIVEREITVRDSSRFHHFRDGFCSCGDYW
;
A
#
# COMPACT_ATOMS: atom_id res chain seq x y z
N MET A 1 26.82 -2.53 -21.14
CA MET A 1 25.51 -2.62 -21.84
C MET A 1 24.81 -1.26 -21.83
N SER A 2 24.19 -0.82 -22.92
CA SER A 2 23.69 0.56 -23.10
C SER A 2 22.27 0.83 -22.59
N ASN A 3 21.54 -0.16 -22.06
CA ASN A 3 20.15 0.01 -21.66
C ASN A 3 19.88 -0.51 -20.24
N VAL A 4 19.40 0.39 -19.38
CA VAL A 4 19.10 0.17 -17.95
C VAL A 4 18.08 -0.95 -17.76
N PHE A 5 17.10 -1.06 -18.66
CA PHE A 5 16.07 -2.10 -18.59
C PHE A 5 16.61 -3.51 -18.85
N SER A 6 17.55 -3.63 -19.80
CA SER A 6 18.23 -4.90 -20.09
C SER A 6 19.11 -5.35 -18.93
N GLY A 7 19.82 -4.40 -18.32
CA GLY A 7 20.65 -4.66 -17.13
C GLY A 7 19.81 -5.13 -15.95
N SER A 8 18.68 -4.46 -15.65
CA SER A 8 17.78 -4.87 -14.57
C SER A 8 17.17 -6.26 -14.79
N ALA A 9 16.78 -6.61 -16.02
CA ALA A 9 16.20 -7.92 -16.33
C ALA A 9 17.23 -9.06 -16.22
N LEU A 10 18.45 -8.84 -16.72
CA LEU A 10 19.56 -9.80 -16.56
C LEU A 10 19.94 -9.98 -15.10
N LEU A 11 19.96 -8.89 -14.33
CA LEU A 11 20.25 -8.92 -12.90
C LEU A 11 19.23 -9.77 -12.13
N ASP A 12 17.94 -9.65 -12.45
CA ASP A 12 16.87 -10.46 -11.85
C ASP A 12 17.01 -11.96 -12.21
N VAL A 13 17.37 -12.28 -13.46
CA VAL A 13 17.61 -13.66 -13.89
C VAL A 13 18.81 -14.26 -13.14
N TYR A 14 19.95 -13.55 -13.11
CA TYR A 14 21.15 -14.05 -12.42
C TYR A 14 20.95 -14.17 -10.91
N ALA A 15 20.21 -13.25 -10.30
CA ALA A 15 19.84 -13.33 -8.88
C ALA A 15 18.97 -14.55 -8.59
N LYS A 16 17.99 -14.87 -9.44
CA LYS A 16 17.13 -16.07 -9.31
C LYS A 16 17.89 -17.38 -9.57
N CYS A 17 18.92 -17.34 -10.41
CA CYS A 17 19.76 -18.51 -10.71
C CYS A 17 20.96 -18.67 -9.75
N GLY A 18 21.17 -17.75 -8.81
CA GLY A 18 22.27 -17.83 -7.83
C GLY A 18 23.67 -17.53 -8.38
N SER A 19 23.80 -16.99 -9.60
CA SER A 19 25.12 -16.66 -10.17
C SER A 19 25.59 -15.27 -9.73
N MET A 20 26.35 -15.22 -8.62
CA MET A 20 26.81 -13.97 -8.00
C MET A 20 27.77 -13.17 -8.88
N LYS A 21 28.72 -13.85 -9.54
CA LYS A 21 29.74 -13.19 -10.37
C LYS A 21 29.11 -12.44 -11.54
N ASP A 22 28.18 -13.10 -12.24
CA ASP A 22 27.54 -12.54 -13.42
C ASP A 22 26.55 -11.43 -13.06
N ALA A 23 25.82 -11.57 -11.94
CA ALA A 23 24.96 -10.53 -11.41
C ALA A 23 25.78 -9.28 -11.00
N LEU A 24 26.87 -9.46 -10.25
CA LEU A 24 27.70 -8.34 -9.82
C LEU A 24 28.41 -7.66 -11.00
N GLN A 25 28.89 -8.43 -11.98
CA GLN A 25 29.47 -7.90 -13.21
C GLN A 25 28.43 -7.10 -14.00
N THR A 26 27.23 -7.64 -14.18
CA THR A 26 26.12 -6.94 -14.84
C THR A 26 25.79 -5.64 -14.12
N PHE A 27 25.73 -5.63 -12.78
CA PHE A 27 25.50 -4.44 -11.97
C PHE A 27 26.61 -3.39 -12.09
N GLN A 28 27.87 -3.82 -12.17
CA GLN A 28 29.03 -2.94 -12.34
C GLN A 28 29.05 -2.31 -13.74
N GLU A 29 28.68 -3.07 -14.77
CA GLU A 29 28.63 -2.65 -16.17
C GLU A 29 27.41 -1.76 -16.52
N MET A 30 26.47 -1.56 -15.59
CA MET A 30 25.31 -0.68 -15.79
C MET A 30 25.70 0.81 -15.69
N PRO A 31 25.44 1.63 -16.73
CA PRO A 31 25.78 3.05 -16.74
C PRO A 31 24.89 3.90 -15.81
N LYS A 32 23.65 3.46 -15.55
CA LYS A 32 22.72 4.05 -14.58
C LYS A 32 22.03 2.93 -13.79
N ARG A 33 22.04 3.04 -12.47
CA ARG A 33 21.41 2.10 -11.53
C ARG A 33 20.05 2.64 -11.12
N ASN A 34 19.03 1.80 -11.20
CA ASN A 34 17.65 2.12 -10.81
C ASN A 34 17.22 1.28 -9.59
N PRO A 35 16.10 1.59 -8.93
CA PRO A 35 15.63 0.83 -7.77
C PRO A 35 15.51 -0.68 -8.04
N ILE A 36 15.18 -1.08 -9.27
CA ILE A 36 15.07 -2.50 -9.68
C ILE A 36 16.44 -3.21 -9.64
N SER A 37 17.51 -2.54 -10.09
CA SER A 37 18.87 -3.07 -9.99
C SER A 37 19.37 -3.20 -8.55
N TRP A 38 18.91 -2.33 -7.65
CA TRP A 38 19.19 -2.43 -6.22
C TRP A 38 18.40 -3.55 -5.56
N ASN A 39 17.14 -3.76 -5.95
CA ASN A 39 16.30 -4.84 -5.45
C ASN A 39 16.90 -6.23 -5.73
N ALA A 40 17.49 -6.44 -6.91
CA ALA A 40 18.13 -7.72 -7.22
C ALA A 40 19.44 -7.93 -6.42
N LEU A 41 20.18 -6.85 -6.11
CA LEU A 41 21.37 -6.92 -5.25
C LEU A 41 21.01 -7.26 -3.79
N MET A 42 19.88 -6.74 -3.29
CA MET A 42 19.33 -7.11 -1.98
C MET A 42 18.83 -8.57 -1.97
N LEU A 43 18.28 -9.06 -3.08
CA LEU A 43 17.93 -10.47 -3.26
C LEU A 43 19.17 -11.38 -3.24
N MET A 44 20.33 -10.89 -3.69
CA MET A 44 21.60 -11.60 -3.54
C MET A 44 22.08 -11.60 -2.08
N HIS A 45 21.83 -10.52 -1.34
CA HIS A 45 22.11 -10.48 0.10
C HIS A 45 21.26 -11.50 0.89
N LYS A 46 20.01 -11.75 0.47
CA LYS A 46 19.09 -12.81 0.99
C LYS A 46 19.71 -14.22 0.97
N MET A 47 20.63 -14.52 0.06
CA MET A 47 21.33 -15.82 0.00
C MET A 47 22.57 -15.90 0.91
N GLY A 48 22.76 -14.96 1.84
CA GLY A 48 23.85 -14.99 2.82
C GLY A 48 25.21 -14.58 2.25
N MET A 49 25.24 -13.96 1.07
CA MET A 49 26.47 -13.54 0.41
C MET A 49 26.68 -12.03 0.63
N THR A 50 27.65 -11.71 1.49
CA THR A 50 28.03 -10.34 1.87
C THR A 50 28.49 -9.55 0.65
N VAL A 51 27.81 -8.44 0.40
CA VAL A 51 28.23 -7.46 -0.59
C VAL A 51 29.42 -6.71 0.01
N GLN A 52 30.62 -7.05 -0.42
CA GLN A 52 31.88 -6.36 -0.07
C GLN A 52 31.97 -4.91 -0.63
N SER A 53 30.92 -4.37 -1.25
CA SER A 53 30.90 -2.96 -1.66
C SER A 53 30.19 -2.15 -0.58
N GLY A 54 30.85 -1.15 0.01
CA GLY A 54 30.40 -0.29 1.11
C GLY A 54 29.12 0.52 0.86
N PHE A 55 28.03 -0.17 0.56
CA PHE A 55 26.69 0.34 0.46
C PHE A 55 26.08 0.35 1.86
N VAL A 56 25.63 1.51 2.30
CA VAL A 56 24.87 1.68 3.54
C VAL A 56 23.40 1.80 3.14
N PRO A 57 22.58 0.77 3.37
CA PRO A 57 21.15 0.83 3.09
C PRO A 57 20.53 2.01 3.83
N ASP A 58 19.66 2.74 3.14
CA ASP A 58 18.89 3.83 3.72
C ASP A 58 17.41 3.45 3.88
N SER A 59 16.62 4.38 4.40
CA SER A 59 15.19 4.16 4.61
C SER A 59 14.45 3.79 3.31
N VAL A 60 14.82 4.36 2.17
CA VAL A 60 14.15 4.07 0.88
C VAL A 60 14.51 2.66 0.39
N SER A 61 15.76 2.23 0.61
CA SER A 61 16.22 0.87 0.30
C SER A 61 15.47 -0.18 1.12
N PHE A 62 15.19 0.08 2.39
CA PHE A 62 14.36 -0.81 3.20
C PHE A 62 12.92 -0.84 2.73
N LEU A 63 12.32 0.33 2.45
CA LEU A 63 10.94 0.39 1.94
C LEU A 63 10.78 -0.42 0.64
N SER A 64 11.75 -0.38 -0.28
CA SER A 64 11.67 -1.13 -1.53
C SER A 64 11.70 -2.64 -1.30
N VAL A 65 12.51 -3.11 -0.35
CA VAL A 65 12.57 -4.53 0.04
C VAL A 65 11.28 -4.96 0.73
N LEU A 66 10.77 -4.19 1.68
CA LEU A 66 9.54 -4.51 2.39
C LEU A 66 8.37 -4.60 1.40
N THR A 67 8.23 -3.61 0.52
CA THR A 67 7.18 -3.60 -0.52
C THR A 67 7.29 -4.81 -1.46
N ALA A 68 8.50 -5.19 -1.85
CA ALA A 68 8.72 -6.37 -2.70
C ALA A 68 8.38 -7.69 -1.98
N CYS A 69 8.75 -7.84 -0.70
CA CYS A 69 8.35 -8.97 0.13
C CYS A 69 6.82 -9.03 0.29
N SER A 70 6.21 -7.86 0.49
CA SER A 70 4.77 -7.69 0.65
C SER A 70 4.02 -8.16 -0.59
N HIS A 71 4.46 -7.77 -1.80
CA HIS A 71 3.86 -8.25 -3.05
C HIS A 71 4.04 -9.76 -3.26
N CYS A 72 5.14 -10.34 -2.77
CA CYS A 72 5.40 -11.78 -2.84
C CYS A 72 4.75 -12.58 -1.71
N GLY A 73 4.14 -11.93 -0.71
CA GLY A 73 3.58 -12.58 0.48
C GLY A 73 4.64 -13.20 1.41
N LEU A 74 5.89 -12.75 1.36
CA LEU A 74 7.00 -13.28 2.15
C LEU A 74 7.03 -12.65 3.56
N VAL A 75 6.00 -12.92 4.36
CA VAL A 75 5.78 -12.28 5.68
C VAL A 75 6.99 -12.42 6.61
N GLU A 76 7.52 -13.64 6.76
CA GLU A 76 8.64 -13.93 7.67
C GLU A 76 9.92 -13.18 7.28
N GLU A 77 10.15 -13.00 5.99
CA GLU A 77 11.31 -12.27 5.50
C GLU A 77 11.12 -10.77 5.71
N GLU A 78 9.91 -10.26 5.46
CA GLU A 78 9.57 -8.85 5.69
C GLU A 78 9.79 -8.45 7.16
N LEU A 79 9.35 -9.29 8.11
CA LEU A 79 9.58 -9.10 9.55
C LEU A 79 11.09 -9.04 9.88
N LYS A 80 11.88 -9.99 9.36
CA LYS A 80 13.34 -9.98 9.57
C LYS A 80 14.00 -8.70 9.05
N TYR A 81 13.61 -8.23 7.86
CA TYR A 81 14.17 -7.00 7.31
C TYR A 81 13.74 -5.78 8.12
N PHE A 82 12.49 -5.71 8.54
CA PHE A 82 11.98 -4.64 9.40
C PHE A 82 12.71 -4.57 10.74
N ASP A 83 12.96 -5.71 11.39
CA ASP A 83 13.74 -5.77 12.63
C ASP A 83 15.21 -5.39 12.39
N SER A 84 15.81 -5.86 11.29
CA SER A 84 17.19 -5.52 10.95
C SER A 84 17.39 -4.02 10.70
N MET A 85 16.39 -3.33 10.15
CA MET A 85 16.41 -1.90 9.91
C MET A 85 16.71 -1.13 11.20
N THR A 86 16.03 -1.51 12.29
CA THR A 86 16.19 -0.86 13.60
C THR A 86 17.40 -1.42 14.36
N GLY A 87 17.57 -2.74 14.38
CA GLY A 87 18.58 -3.40 15.20
C GLY A 87 20.01 -3.29 14.66
N LEU A 88 20.20 -3.53 13.36
CA LEU A 88 21.52 -3.58 12.72
C LEU A 88 21.90 -2.23 12.09
N TYR A 89 20.97 -1.62 11.36
CA TYR A 89 21.23 -0.39 10.60
C TYR A 89 20.88 0.89 11.37
N LYS A 90 20.27 0.76 12.56
CA LYS A 90 19.87 1.88 13.44
C LYS A 90 19.03 2.94 12.72
N LEU A 91 18.26 2.52 11.74
CA LEU A 91 17.34 3.39 11.01
C LEU A 91 15.99 3.40 11.73
N VAL A 92 15.36 4.57 11.77
CA VAL A 92 14.03 4.73 12.37
C VAL A 92 12.98 4.42 11.32
N PRO A 93 12.10 3.42 11.53
CA PRO A 93 11.01 3.13 10.61
C PRO A 93 10.03 4.30 10.52
N LYS A 94 9.71 4.70 9.28
CA LYS A 94 8.71 5.73 8.96
C LYS A 94 7.35 5.13 8.63
N ARG A 95 6.35 5.99 8.45
CA ARG A 95 4.95 5.63 8.17
C ARG A 95 4.79 4.62 7.03
N GLU A 96 5.57 4.76 5.97
CA GLU A 96 5.53 3.89 4.79
C GLU A 96 5.98 2.45 5.11
N HIS A 97 6.95 2.27 6.01
CA HIS A 97 7.44 0.94 6.40
C HIS A 97 6.38 0.21 7.23
N TYR A 98 5.76 0.89 8.19
CA TYR A 98 4.67 0.34 8.98
C TYR A 98 3.45 0.03 8.11
N ALA A 99 3.12 0.89 7.14
CA ALA A 99 2.03 0.63 6.20
C ALA A 99 2.27 -0.65 5.38
N SER A 100 3.49 -0.86 4.87
CA SER A 100 3.86 -2.11 4.17
C SER A 100 3.70 -3.34 5.07
N MET A 101 4.23 -3.26 6.29
CA MET A 101 4.19 -4.35 7.26
C MET A 101 2.75 -4.72 7.66
N ILE A 102 1.91 -3.72 7.93
CA ILE A 102 0.51 -3.96 8.30
C ILE A 102 -0.24 -4.56 7.10
N ASP A 103 0.00 -4.05 5.89
CA ASP A 103 -0.62 -4.58 4.68
C ASP A 103 -0.31 -6.08 4.48
N VAL A 104 0.96 -6.49 4.63
CA VAL A 104 1.34 -7.90 4.46
C VAL A 104 0.75 -8.79 5.56
N LEU A 105 0.74 -8.34 6.81
CA LEU A 105 0.21 -9.10 7.94
C LEU A 105 -1.30 -9.28 7.79
N CYS A 106 -2.02 -8.22 7.44
CA CYS A 106 -3.45 -8.24 7.21
C CYS A 106 -3.82 -9.13 6.01
N ARG A 107 -3.10 -9.03 4.88
CA ARG A 107 -3.35 -9.90 3.72
C ARG A 107 -3.13 -11.38 4.04
N SER A 108 -2.16 -11.69 4.89
CA SER A 108 -1.88 -13.05 5.37
C SER A 108 -2.78 -13.51 6.52
N GLY A 109 -3.73 -12.68 6.97
CA GLY A 109 -4.67 -13.01 8.04
C GLY A 109 -4.08 -12.99 9.46
N ARG A 110 -2.85 -12.49 9.63
CA ARG A 110 -2.15 -12.38 10.93
C ARG A 110 -2.56 -11.10 11.66
N PHE A 111 -3.85 -10.98 11.95
CA PHE A 111 -4.42 -9.76 12.54
C PHE A 111 -3.88 -9.43 13.93
N ASP A 112 -3.62 -10.45 14.76
CA ASP A 112 -3.05 -10.25 16.11
C ASP A 112 -1.68 -9.57 16.07
N GLU A 113 -0.86 -9.91 15.07
CA GLU A 113 0.45 -9.29 14.87
C GLU A 113 0.34 -7.91 14.25
N ALA A 114 -0.61 -7.71 13.33
CA ALA A 114 -0.91 -6.39 12.79
C ALA A 114 -1.33 -5.42 13.90
N GLU A 115 -2.21 -5.83 14.83
CA GLU A 115 -2.64 -4.99 15.95
C GLU A 115 -1.51 -4.70 16.94
N LYS A 116 -0.65 -5.70 17.23
CA LYS A 116 0.57 -5.47 18.04
C LYS A 116 1.50 -4.46 17.39
N LEU A 117 1.70 -4.55 16.09
CA LEU A 117 2.55 -3.62 15.35
C LEU A 117 1.96 -2.21 15.33
N MET A 118 0.64 -2.09 15.16
CA MET A 118 -0.08 -0.81 15.27
C MET A 118 0.08 -0.17 16.65
N ALA A 119 0.05 -0.95 17.72
CA ALA A 119 0.25 -0.45 19.08
C ALA A 119 1.69 0.03 19.34
N GLN A 120 2.68 -0.47 18.59
CA GLN A 120 4.08 -0.06 18.68
C GLN A 120 4.42 1.17 17.81
N MET A 121 3.49 1.60 16.94
CA MET A 121 3.73 2.75 16.07
C MET A 121 3.87 4.05 16.87
N PRO A 122 4.85 4.92 16.54
CA PRO A 122 5.03 6.21 17.22
C PRO A 122 4.05 7.29 16.71
N PHE A 123 3.12 6.95 15.83
CA PHE A 123 2.13 7.84 15.23
C PHE A 123 0.80 7.11 15.04
N GLN A 124 -0.28 7.88 14.90
CA GLN A 124 -1.60 7.31 14.62
C GLN A 124 -1.63 6.69 13.22
N PRO A 125 -2.33 5.54 13.04
CA PRO A 125 -2.58 4.98 11.72
C PRO A 125 -3.35 5.98 10.85
N ASP A 126 -3.01 6.04 9.57
CA ASP A 126 -3.67 6.93 8.61
C ASP A 126 -4.74 6.20 7.78
N GLU A 127 -5.36 6.91 6.85
CA GLU A 127 -6.39 6.38 5.96
C GLU A 127 -5.89 5.16 5.18
N ILE A 128 -4.64 5.18 4.72
CA ILE A 128 -4.04 4.10 3.94
C ILE A 128 -3.99 2.82 4.79
N ILE A 129 -3.46 2.90 6.02
CA ILE A 129 -3.37 1.75 6.92
C ILE A 129 -4.75 1.16 7.23
N TRP A 130 -5.72 2.00 7.61
CA TRP A 130 -7.08 1.52 7.90
C TRP A 130 -7.79 0.94 6.68
N SER A 131 -7.55 1.51 5.48
CA SER A 131 -8.11 0.98 4.24
C SER A 131 -7.55 -0.41 3.90
N SER A 132 -6.24 -0.63 4.10
CA SER A 132 -5.60 -1.94 3.94
C SER A 132 -6.19 -2.98 4.90
N ILE A 133 -6.37 -2.61 6.17
CA ILE A 133 -6.99 -3.48 7.19
C ILE A 133 -8.42 -3.84 6.76
N LEU A 134 -9.25 -2.84 6.44
CA LEU A 134 -10.65 -3.06 6.03
C LEU A 134 -10.75 -3.98 4.81
N ASN A 135 -9.90 -3.76 3.81
CA ASN A 135 -9.85 -4.57 2.60
C ASN A 135 -9.44 -6.03 2.90
N ALA A 136 -8.50 -6.24 3.81
CA ALA A 136 -8.09 -7.58 4.23
C ALA A 136 -9.17 -8.28 5.07
N CYS A 137 -9.86 -7.56 5.96
CA CYS A 137 -10.95 -8.11 6.75
C CYS A 137 -12.11 -8.63 5.88
N ARG A 138 -12.36 -8.01 4.71
CA ARG A 138 -13.33 -8.52 3.73
C ARG A 138 -12.99 -9.93 3.26
N ASN A 139 -11.70 -10.23 3.07
CA ASN A 139 -11.24 -11.53 2.57
C ASN A 139 -11.25 -12.60 3.67
N HIS A 140 -10.87 -12.22 4.90
CA HIS A 140 -10.74 -13.13 6.04
C HIS A 140 -11.96 -13.18 6.97
N LYS A 141 -13.02 -12.43 6.65
CA LYS A 141 -14.29 -12.35 7.40
C LYS A 141 -14.15 -11.92 8.87
N ASN A 142 -13.11 -11.15 9.21
CA ASN A 142 -12.94 -10.58 10.55
C ASN A 142 -13.85 -9.34 10.71
N GLN A 143 -15.09 -9.56 11.16
CA GLN A 143 -16.12 -8.51 11.27
C GLN A 143 -15.81 -7.47 12.35
N GLU A 144 -15.20 -7.89 13.46
CA GLU A 144 -14.87 -7.00 14.57
C GLU A 144 -13.84 -5.95 14.13
N LEU A 145 -12.72 -6.39 13.54
CA LEU A 145 -11.69 -5.50 13.06
C LEU A 145 -12.17 -4.66 11.86
N ALA A 146 -13.02 -5.20 11.00
CA ALA A 146 -13.65 -4.44 9.91
C ALA A 146 -14.49 -3.28 10.46
N THR A 147 -15.29 -3.51 11.49
CA THR A 147 -16.13 -2.49 12.11
C THR A 147 -15.28 -1.40 12.77
N LYS A 148 -14.22 -1.80 13.48
CA LYS A 148 -13.23 -0.89 14.06
C LYS A 148 -12.56 -0.03 12.99
N ALA A 149 -12.07 -0.64 11.91
CA ALA A 149 -11.43 0.08 10.80
C ALA A 149 -12.39 1.05 10.10
N ALA A 150 -13.63 0.63 9.84
CA ALA A 150 -14.65 1.48 9.25
C ALA A 150 -14.96 2.70 10.12
N ASN A 151 -15.16 2.51 11.43
CA ASN A 151 -15.42 3.61 12.37
C ASN A 151 -14.27 4.61 12.43
N GLN A 152 -13.01 4.12 12.40
CA GLN A 152 -11.83 4.99 12.38
C GLN A 152 -11.76 5.79 11.08
N LEU A 153 -12.00 5.16 9.92
CA LEU A 153 -12.08 5.85 8.64
C LEU A 153 -13.19 6.90 8.62
N PHE A 154 -14.38 6.58 9.12
CA PHE A 154 -15.47 7.55 9.22
C PHE A 154 -15.10 8.73 10.12
N SER A 155 -14.50 8.49 11.28
CA SER A 155 -14.06 9.57 12.18
C SER A 155 -13.01 10.47 11.53
N MET A 156 -12.08 9.91 10.76
CA MET A 156 -11.10 10.68 9.98
C MET A 156 -11.79 11.51 8.90
N VAL A 157 -12.76 10.94 8.19
CA VAL A 157 -13.52 11.64 7.15
C VAL A 157 -14.40 12.72 7.76
N GLU A 158 -15.01 12.52 8.93
CA GLU A 158 -15.76 13.57 9.65
C GLU A 158 -14.86 14.77 9.98
N SER A 159 -13.62 14.50 10.41
CA SER A 159 -12.64 15.57 10.64
C SER A 159 -12.27 16.33 9.35
N LEU A 160 -12.28 15.65 8.20
CA LEU A 160 -12.07 16.26 6.88
C LEU A 160 -13.33 16.99 6.36
N LEU A 161 -14.52 16.48 6.66
CA LEU A 161 -15.81 17.03 6.24
C LEU A 161 -16.14 18.35 6.95
N LEU A 162 -15.47 18.65 8.08
CA LEU A 162 -15.45 19.99 8.68
C LEU A 162 -14.85 21.06 7.76
N ILE A 163 -14.17 20.69 6.67
CA ILE A 163 -13.66 21.61 5.64
C ILE A 163 -14.74 21.92 4.58
N THR A 164 -15.80 21.09 4.49
CA THR A 164 -16.96 21.38 3.63
C THR A 164 -18.08 22.01 4.47
N PRO A 165 -18.35 23.33 4.33
CA PRO A 165 -19.52 23.96 4.92
C PRO A 165 -20.81 23.17 4.61
N ALA A 166 -21.70 23.07 5.59
CA ALA A 166 -23.04 22.50 5.39
C ALA A 166 -23.70 23.14 4.15
N GLY A 167 -24.20 22.31 3.22
CA GLY A 167 -24.85 22.76 1.98
C GLY A 167 -23.98 22.83 0.72
N ILE A 168 -22.65 22.66 0.79
CA ILE A 168 -21.82 22.53 -0.43
C ILE A 168 -21.89 21.09 -0.97
N PRO A 169 -22.20 20.89 -2.27
CA PRO A 169 -22.20 19.57 -2.88
C PRO A 169 -20.82 18.90 -2.82
N ILE A 170 -20.78 17.63 -2.42
CA ILE A 170 -19.55 16.84 -2.41
C ILE A 170 -19.28 16.33 -3.83
N VAL A 171 -18.12 16.66 -4.41
CA VAL A 171 -17.74 16.18 -5.75
C VAL A 171 -16.74 15.03 -5.63
N VAL A 172 -17.14 13.83 -6.06
CA VAL A 172 -16.28 12.64 -6.12
C VAL A 172 -15.88 12.41 -7.57
N MET A 173 -14.59 12.35 -7.86
CA MET A 173 -14.08 11.98 -9.18
C MET A 173 -13.59 10.54 -9.17
N LYS A 174 -14.14 9.71 -10.07
CA LYS A 174 -13.80 8.30 -10.24
C LYS A 174 -13.30 8.07 -11.67
N ASN A 175 -12.13 7.44 -11.80
CA ASN A 175 -11.55 7.11 -13.11
C ASN A 175 -12.20 5.89 -13.78
N LEU A 176 -13.06 5.16 -13.05
CA LEU A 176 -13.76 3.96 -13.48
C LEU A 176 -15.27 4.18 -13.41
N ARG A 177 -16.04 3.52 -14.27
CA ARG A 177 -17.51 3.56 -14.24
C ARG A 177 -18.06 3.23 -12.84
N ALA A 178 -19.10 3.92 -12.41
CA ALA A 178 -19.80 3.57 -11.18
C ALA A 178 -20.45 2.18 -11.35
N CYS A 179 -20.11 1.23 -10.48
CA CYS A 179 -20.81 -0.06 -10.45
C CYS A 179 -22.09 0.05 -9.59
N THR A 180 -22.97 -0.95 -9.69
CA THR A 180 -24.26 -1.00 -8.97
C THR A 180 -24.10 -0.85 -7.46
N ASP A 181 -23.08 -1.48 -6.88
CA ASP A 181 -22.84 -1.41 -5.43
C ASP A 181 -22.38 -0.01 -5.00
N CYS A 182 -21.47 0.62 -5.76
CA CYS A 182 -21.09 2.01 -5.52
C CYS A 182 -22.31 2.92 -5.63
N HIS A 183 -23.13 2.74 -6.67
CA HIS A 183 -24.33 3.55 -6.91
C HIS A 183 -25.30 3.46 -5.74
N THR A 184 -25.56 2.24 -5.26
CA THR A 184 -26.42 1.96 -4.12
C THR A 184 -25.85 2.54 -2.83
N ALA A 185 -24.55 2.37 -2.59
CA ALA A 185 -23.88 2.94 -1.41
C ALA A 185 -23.98 4.47 -1.38
N ILE A 186 -23.70 5.15 -2.50
CA ILE A 186 -23.74 6.62 -2.57
C ILE A 186 -25.16 7.16 -2.37
N LYS A 187 -26.20 6.45 -2.85
CA LYS A 187 -27.60 6.77 -2.53
C LYS A 187 -27.83 6.75 -1.02
N PHE A 188 -27.44 5.67 -0.34
CA PHE A 188 -27.58 5.58 1.12
C PHE A 188 -26.82 6.70 1.83
N ILE A 189 -25.59 6.97 1.41
CA ILE A 189 -24.77 8.04 1.99
C ILE A 189 -25.44 9.41 1.80
N SER A 190 -25.92 9.73 0.60
CA SER A 190 -26.63 11.00 0.32
C SER A 190 -27.86 11.18 1.22
N LYS A 191 -28.59 10.10 1.49
CA LYS A 191 -29.75 10.11 2.39
C LYS A 191 -29.38 10.24 3.87
N ILE A 192 -28.34 9.52 4.33
CA ILE A 192 -27.93 9.50 5.75
C ILE A 192 -27.27 10.83 6.14
N VAL A 193 -26.43 11.35 5.25
CA VAL A 193 -25.66 12.57 5.50
C VAL A 193 -26.47 13.82 5.11
N GLU A 194 -27.68 13.66 4.56
CA GLU A 194 -28.56 14.73 4.09
C GLU A 194 -27.81 15.74 3.19
N ARG A 195 -27.00 15.21 2.27
CA ARG A 195 -26.12 16.00 1.40
C ARG A 195 -26.21 15.58 -0.06
N GLU A 196 -26.11 16.58 -0.93
CA GLU A 196 -25.96 16.37 -2.36
C GLU A 196 -24.54 15.88 -2.68
N ILE A 197 -24.43 14.79 -3.43
CA ILE A 197 -23.16 14.21 -3.84
C ILE A 197 -23.16 14.15 -5.37
N THR A 198 -22.20 14.80 -6.01
CA THR A 198 -21.97 14.68 -7.45
C THR A 198 -20.81 13.73 -7.70
N VAL A 199 -21.06 12.61 -8.35
CA VAL A 199 -20.01 11.66 -8.74
C VAL A 199 -19.80 11.75 -10.24
N ARG A 200 -18.59 12.14 -10.63
CA ARG A 200 -18.12 12.03 -12.01
C ARG A 200 -17.45 10.67 -12.17
N ASP A 201 -17.96 9.83 -13.05
CA ASP A 201 -17.25 8.62 -13.47
C ASP A 201 -16.68 8.78 -14.90
N SER A 202 -16.16 7.69 -15.48
CA SER A 202 -15.63 7.68 -16.85
C SER A 202 -16.68 7.91 -17.94
N SER A 203 -17.97 7.75 -17.61
CA SER A 203 -19.07 7.75 -18.55
C SER A 203 -19.90 9.05 -18.47
N ARG A 204 -20.20 9.53 -17.26
CA ARG A 204 -21.06 10.70 -17.03
C ARG A 204 -20.97 11.23 -15.59
N PHE A 205 -21.79 12.27 -15.33
CA PHE A 205 -22.06 12.76 -13.98
C PHE A 205 -23.31 12.10 -13.42
N HIS A 206 -23.24 11.74 -12.15
CA HIS A 206 -24.33 11.21 -11.35
C HIS A 206 -24.57 12.18 -10.19
N HIS A 207 -25.76 12.76 -10.12
CA HIS A 207 -26.13 13.65 -9.02
C HIS A 207 -27.01 12.88 -8.05
N PHE A 208 -26.53 12.69 -6.84
CA PHE A 208 -27.22 11.99 -5.77
C PHE A 208 -27.82 12.99 -4.78
N ARG A 209 -29.12 12.85 -4.52
CA ARG A 209 -29.87 13.68 -3.58
C ARG A 209 -30.96 12.84 -2.93
N ASP A 210 -31.05 12.89 -1.60
CA ASP A 210 -32.09 12.21 -0.80
C ASP A 210 -32.24 10.70 -1.10
N GLY A 211 -31.15 10.05 -1.47
CA GLY A 211 -31.14 8.62 -1.83
C GLY A 211 -31.55 8.29 -3.27
N PHE A 212 -31.72 9.29 -4.12
CA PHE A 212 -31.96 9.13 -5.55
C PHE A 212 -30.77 9.57 -6.37
N CYS A 213 -30.61 9.02 -7.56
CA CYS A 213 -29.61 9.45 -8.52
C CYS A 213 -30.28 9.99 -9.79
N SER A 214 -29.73 11.05 -10.37
CA SER A 214 -30.19 11.67 -11.61
C SER A 214 -30.24 10.73 -12.82
N CYS A 215 -29.59 9.57 -12.76
CA CYS A 215 -29.64 8.60 -13.86
C CYS A 215 -30.83 7.62 -13.82
N GLY A 216 -31.66 7.65 -12.78
CA GLY A 216 -32.82 6.77 -12.68
C GLY A 216 -32.48 5.27 -12.68
N ASP A 217 -31.30 4.90 -12.17
CA ASP A 217 -30.77 3.53 -12.17
C ASP A 217 -30.45 2.92 -13.55
N TYR A 218 -30.46 3.74 -14.61
CA TYR A 218 -29.90 3.35 -15.90
C TYR A 218 -28.40 3.63 -15.89
N TRP A 219 -27.58 2.75 -15.31
CA TRP A 219 -26.11 2.87 -15.18
C TRP A 219 -25.36 3.03 -16.49
#